data_AF-A0A7C6IFS3-F1
#
_entry.id   AF-A0A7C6IFS3-F1
#
_cell.length_a   1.000
_cell.length_b   1.000
_cell.length_c   1.000
_cell.angle_alpha   90.00
_cell.angle_beta   90.00
_cell.angle_gamma   90.00
#
_symmetry.space_group_name_H-M   'P 1'
#
loop_
_entity.id
_entity.type
_entity.pdbx_description
1 polymer ?
#
loop_
_entity_poly.entity_id
_entity_poly.type
_entity_poly.pdbx_seq_one_letter_code
_entity_poly.pdbx_strand_id
1 'polypeptide(L)'
;MSTNSRKIRAFAAGGAVLGLGLGAVMTLAAWFDSEFAKGTFGTQNFGIEASKTSATAGFSDHATEDQALVLTADLAEAASMIPGETITIDYWIRNIDNAADSTVTFANQSATSPFQVRVLDNGAALTPGTSSFDLSGTEANHLVFEITLPADYSATDAASTDITWSFTAEATQ
;
A
#
# COMPACT_ATOMS: atom_id res chain seq x y z
N MET A 1 9.41 69.66 96.93
CA MET A 1 10.72 70.16 96.45
C MET A 1 10.96 69.51 95.10
N SER A 2 11.03 70.33 94.05
CA SER A 2 11.15 69.94 92.63
C SER A 2 12.58 69.48 92.28
N THR A 3 12.74 69.02 91.03
CA THR A 3 13.95 68.65 90.24
C THR A 3 14.44 67.21 90.44
N ASN A 4 14.68 66.39 89.41
CA ASN A 4 15.25 66.70 88.10
C ASN A 4 14.86 65.66 87.03
N SER A 5 14.45 66.14 85.86
CA SER A 5 14.50 65.41 84.59
C SER A 5 15.95 65.25 84.11
N ARG A 6 16.32 64.14 83.45
CA ARG A 6 16.83 64.12 82.05
C ARG A 6 17.50 62.79 81.61
N LYS A 7 17.03 62.37 80.42
CA LYS A 7 17.78 61.88 79.25
C LYS A 7 18.07 60.37 79.10
N ILE A 8 17.20 59.81 78.27
CA ILE A 8 17.40 58.74 77.28
C ILE A 8 18.84 58.71 76.72
N ARG A 9 19.42 57.51 76.70
CA ARG A 9 20.49 57.13 75.77
C ARG A 9 20.12 55.79 75.14
N ALA A 10 19.59 55.86 73.93
CA ALA A 10 19.43 54.74 73.03
C ALA A 10 20.69 54.66 72.17
N PHE A 11 21.42 53.54 72.22
CA PHE A 11 22.36 53.10 71.19
C PHE A 11 22.68 51.61 71.40
N ALA A 12 22.95 50.93 70.29
CA ALA A 12 23.29 49.50 70.10
C ALA A 12 22.04 48.61 69.83
N ALA A 13 21.89 47.93 68.70
CA ALA A 13 22.86 47.59 67.65
C ALA A 13 22.14 47.30 66.32
N GLY A 14 22.55 47.99 65.25
CA GLY A 14 22.42 47.49 63.90
C GLY A 14 23.37 46.30 63.71
N GLY A 15 22.92 45.10 64.07
CA GLY A 15 23.74 43.90 64.08
C GLY A 15 22.91 42.62 63.93
N ALA A 16 21.88 42.66 63.09
CA ALA A 16 21.08 41.48 62.72
C ALA A 16 21.13 41.26 61.21
N VAL A 17 22.33 41.38 60.62
CA VAL A 17 22.54 41.14 59.19
C VAL A 17 23.62 40.07 59.07
N LEU A 18 23.16 38.90 58.64
CA LEU A 18 23.91 37.74 58.13
C LEU A 18 24.60 36.85 59.17
N GLY A 19 23.99 35.68 59.38
CA GLY A 19 24.75 34.48 59.69
C GLY A 19 24.22 33.69 60.88
N LEU A 20 23.80 32.45 60.56
CA LEU A 20 23.71 31.30 61.46
C LEU A 20 22.40 31.15 62.24
N GLY A 21 21.41 30.57 61.56
CA GLY A 21 20.19 30.05 62.17
C GLY A 21 19.33 29.27 61.18
N LEU A 22 19.77 28.06 60.82
CA LEU A 22 18.93 26.90 60.49
C LEU A 22 17.83 27.06 59.41
N GLY A 23 18.10 26.54 58.20
CA GLY A 23 17.05 25.89 57.39
C GLY A 23 16.53 26.63 56.16
N ALA A 24 17.09 27.77 55.77
CA ALA A 24 16.92 28.25 54.40
C ALA A 24 17.75 27.35 53.48
N VAL A 25 17.30 26.11 53.27
CA VAL A 25 17.58 25.39 52.04
C VAL A 25 17.19 26.37 50.95
N MET A 26 18.18 26.96 50.29
CA MET A 26 17.98 27.46 48.94
C MET A 26 17.64 26.21 48.14
N THR A 27 16.37 25.79 48.20
CA THR A 27 15.81 24.90 47.21
C THR A 27 15.87 25.76 45.96
N LEU A 28 17.01 25.74 45.26
CA LEU A 28 17.02 26.09 43.85
C LEU A 28 15.92 25.21 43.29
N ALA A 29 14.78 25.83 42.97
CA ALA A 29 13.74 25.14 42.27
C ALA A 29 14.43 24.54 41.06
N ALA A 30 14.52 23.21 41.05
CA ALA A 30 15.07 22.49 39.94
C ALA A 30 13.96 22.53 38.89
N TRP A 31 13.92 23.63 38.12
CA TRP A 31 13.04 23.77 36.97
C TRP A 31 13.61 22.91 35.84
N PHE A 32 13.56 21.60 36.04
CA PHE A 32 13.75 20.62 34.99
C PHE A 32 12.39 19.97 34.79
N ASP A 33 11.77 20.28 33.67
CA ASP A 33 10.64 19.52 33.15
C ASP A 33 11.17 18.58 32.08
N SER A 34 10.75 17.33 32.11
CA SER A 34 11.15 16.31 31.14
C SER A 34 9.95 16.00 30.26
N GLU A 35 9.98 16.50 29.03
CA GLU A 35 8.94 16.23 28.05
C GLU A 35 9.38 15.12 27.10
N PHE A 36 8.56 14.07 27.01
CA PHE A 36 8.83 12.91 26.19
C PHE A 36 7.74 12.79 25.13
N ALA A 37 8.09 13.03 23.87
CA ALA A 37 7.24 12.73 22.74
C ALA A 37 7.62 11.35 22.18
N LYS A 38 6.65 10.44 22.11
CA LYS A 38 6.80 9.17 21.40
C LYS A 38 5.97 9.24 20.12
N GLY A 39 6.65 9.45 18.99
CA GLY A 39 6.04 9.29 17.68
C GLY A 39 6.04 7.81 17.30
N THR A 40 4.87 7.27 16.96
CA THR A 40 4.78 5.97 16.29
C THR A 40 4.56 6.24 14.81
N PHE A 41 5.55 5.89 14.00
CA PHE A 41 5.48 6.01 12.54
C PHE A 41 5.16 4.62 11.97
N GLY A 42 4.04 4.50 11.28
CA GLY A 42 3.65 3.30 10.55
C GLY A 42 3.99 3.43 9.07
N THR A 43 4.24 2.30 8.41
CA THR A 43 4.31 2.21 6.95
C THR A 43 3.02 1.57 6.44
N GLN A 44 2.49 2.05 5.32
CA GLN A 44 1.36 1.41 4.64
C GLN A 44 1.84 0.13 3.92
N ASN A 45 0.98 -0.89 3.85
CA ASN A 45 1.22 -2.07 3.01
C ASN A 45 0.92 -1.73 1.54
N PHE A 46 1.56 -2.41 0.59
CA PHE A 46 1.33 -2.26 -0.84
C PHE A 46 1.48 -3.58 -1.57
N GLY A 47 0.56 -3.87 -2.49
CA GLY A 47 0.61 -5.03 -3.37
C GLY A 47 -0.75 -5.31 -4.00
N ILE A 48 -0.74 -6.15 -5.02
CA ILE A 48 -1.93 -6.58 -5.76
C ILE A 48 -2.06 -8.10 -5.72
N GLU A 49 -3.29 -8.57 -5.82
CA GLU A 49 -3.62 -9.99 -5.90
C GLU A 49 -4.69 -10.21 -6.97
N ALA A 50 -4.77 -11.43 -7.47
CA ALA A 50 -5.69 -11.78 -8.55
C ALA A 50 -6.47 -13.06 -8.25
N SER A 51 -7.65 -13.14 -8.85
CA SER A 51 -8.54 -14.30 -8.82
C SER A 51 -9.03 -14.59 -10.23
N LYS A 52 -9.27 -15.86 -10.52
CA LYS A 52 -9.92 -16.33 -11.76
C LYS A 52 -11.31 -16.91 -11.53
N THR A 53 -11.80 -16.89 -10.30
CA THR A 53 -13.04 -17.59 -9.93
C THR A 53 -14.17 -16.66 -9.52
N SER A 54 -13.84 -15.51 -8.93
CA SER A 54 -14.84 -14.60 -8.38
C SER A 54 -14.24 -13.22 -8.10
N ALA A 55 -15.10 -12.20 -8.18
CA ALA A 55 -14.81 -10.83 -7.74
C ALA A 55 -14.58 -10.70 -6.22
N THR A 56 -14.97 -11.69 -5.41
CA THR A 56 -14.96 -11.60 -3.94
C THR A 56 -14.13 -12.67 -3.23
N ALA A 57 -13.64 -13.68 -3.94
CA ALA A 57 -12.94 -14.81 -3.34
C ALA A 57 -11.90 -15.41 -4.29
N GLY A 58 -10.99 -16.21 -3.73
CA GLY A 58 -9.97 -16.93 -4.51
C GLY A 58 -8.80 -16.04 -4.95
N PHE A 59 -8.60 -14.90 -4.27
CA PHE A 59 -7.45 -14.04 -4.52
C PHE A 59 -6.17 -14.63 -3.93
N SER A 60 -5.09 -14.51 -4.69
CA SER A 60 -3.73 -14.79 -4.24
C SER A 60 -2.74 -13.86 -4.91
N ASP A 61 -1.60 -13.63 -4.24
CA ASP A 61 -0.47 -12.91 -4.82
C ASP A 61 0.30 -13.82 -5.79
N HIS A 62 0.75 -13.23 -6.89
CA HIS A 62 1.44 -13.88 -8.00
C HIS A 62 2.68 -13.06 -8.40
N ALA A 63 3.51 -12.71 -7.40
CA ALA A 63 4.62 -11.77 -7.54
C ALA A 63 5.75 -12.20 -8.51
N THR A 64 5.82 -13.47 -8.92
CA THR A 64 6.83 -13.98 -9.86
C THR A 64 6.21 -14.82 -10.95
N GLU A 65 6.93 -14.97 -12.07
CA GLU A 65 6.48 -15.78 -13.22
C GLU A 65 6.25 -17.25 -12.82
N ASP A 66 7.12 -17.84 -11.99
CA ASP A 66 6.98 -19.20 -11.46
C ASP A 66 5.75 -19.35 -10.53
N GLN A 67 5.18 -18.24 -10.05
CA GLN A 67 3.97 -18.20 -9.22
C GLN A 67 2.78 -17.61 -9.98
N ALA A 68 2.90 -17.40 -11.29
CA ALA A 68 1.84 -16.78 -12.09
C ALA A 68 0.52 -17.54 -11.96
N LEU A 69 -0.59 -16.81 -12.00
CA LEU A 69 -1.91 -17.40 -11.96
C LEU A 69 -2.16 -18.22 -13.23
N VAL A 70 -2.22 -19.53 -13.07
CA VAL A 70 -2.41 -20.48 -14.16
C VAL A 70 -3.89 -20.52 -14.58
N LEU A 71 -4.19 -20.12 -15.82
CA LEU A 71 -5.55 -20.13 -16.39
C LEU A 71 -5.88 -21.40 -17.20
N THR A 72 -5.10 -22.48 -17.03
CA THR A 72 -5.14 -23.70 -17.87
C THR A 72 -6.45 -24.51 -17.87
N ALA A 73 -7.31 -24.37 -16.86
CA ALA A 73 -8.57 -25.12 -16.83
C ALA A 73 -9.55 -24.66 -17.93
N ASP A 74 -9.50 -23.38 -18.32
CA ASP A 74 -10.28 -22.80 -19.41
C ASP A 74 -9.59 -23.00 -20.79
N LEU A 75 -8.29 -23.30 -20.78
CA LEU A 75 -7.53 -23.69 -21.98
C LEU A 75 -7.77 -25.16 -22.40
N ALA A 76 -8.44 -25.98 -21.59
CA ALA A 76 -8.90 -27.30 -22.04
C ALA A 76 -9.98 -27.19 -23.13
N GLU A 77 -10.81 -26.13 -23.08
CA GLU A 77 -11.69 -25.74 -24.18
C GLU A 77 -10.86 -25.18 -25.36
N ALA A 78 -9.77 -24.45 -25.07
CA ALA A 78 -8.83 -24.00 -26.10
C ALA A 78 -8.18 -25.14 -26.90
N ALA A 79 -8.00 -26.32 -26.30
CA ALA A 79 -7.45 -27.50 -26.96
C ALA A 79 -8.38 -28.10 -28.03
N SER A 80 -9.66 -27.70 -28.06
CA SER A 80 -10.65 -28.16 -29.04
C SER A 80 -11.27 -27.02 -29.86
N MET A 81 -10.64 -25.84 -29.86
CA MET A 81 -11.15 -24.71 -30.64
C MET A 81 -11.17 -25.02 -32.14
N ILE A 82 -12.24 -24.61 -32.81
CA ILE A 82 -12.31 -24.59 -34.27
C ILE A 82 -11.79 -23.25 -34.82
N PRO A 83 -11.24 -23.22 -36.05
CA PRO A 83 -10.79 -21.96 -36.65
C PRO A 83 -11.86 -20.87 -36.62
N GLY A 84 -11.50 -19.69 -36.14
CA GLY A 84 -12.39 -18.54 -35.98
C GLY A 84 -13.16 -18.49 -34.65
N GLU A 85 -12.98 -19.49 -33.78
CA GLU A 85 -13.57 -19.49 -32.43
C GLU A 85 -12.84 -18.54 -31.48
N THR A 86 -13.59 -17.94 -30.56
CA THR A 86 -13.07 -17.11 -29.48
C THR A 86 -13.60 -17.63 -28.15
N ILE A 87 -12.69 -17.85 -27.19
CA ILE A 87 -13.03 -18.14 -25.81
C ILE A 87 -12.72 -16.93 -24.92
N THR A 88 -13.41 -16.82 -23.80
CA THR A 88 -13.22 -15.74 -22.83
C THR A 88 -12.90 -16.30 -21.46
N ILE A 89 -11.90 -15.73 -20.79
CA ILE A 89 -11.54 -16.07 -19.43
C ILE A 89 -11.70 -14.84 -18.54
N ASP A 90 -12.46 -14.99 -17.46
CA ASP A 90 -12.63 -13.92 -16.48
C ASP A 90 -11.44 -13.85 -15.53
N TYR A 91 -11.05 -12.62 -15.21
CA TYR A 91 -9.93 -12.34 -14.33
C TYR A 91 -10.24 -11.13 -13.47
N TRP A 92 -10.04 -11.26 -12.17
CA TRP A 92 -10.26 -10.20 -11.20
C TRP A 92 -8.94 -9.82 -10.57
N ILE A 93 -8.69 -8.52 -10.46
CA ILE A 93 -7.48 -7.97 -9.86
C ILE A 93 -7.85 -6.91 -8.84
N ARG A 94 -7.20 -6.93 -7.68
CA ARG A 94 -7.44 -5.96 -6.61
C ARG A 94 -6.17 -5.65 -5.83
N ASN A 95 -6.22 -4.57 -5.04
CA ASN A 95 -5.24 -4.33 -4.00
C ASN A 95 -5.38 -5.39 -2.90
N ILE A 96 -4.26 -5.80 -2.30
CA ILE A 96 -4.27 -6.65 -1.10
C ILE A 96 -5.08 -5.94 0.00
N ASP A 97 -5.81 -6.70 0.81
CA ASP A 97 -6.61 -6.16 1.90
C ASP A 97 -5.79 -5.19 2.79
N ASN A 98 -6.32 -3.98 3.00
CA ASN A 98 -5.69 -2.88 3.74
C ASN A 98 -4.35 -2.38 3.14
N ALA A 99 -4.13 -2.55 1.84
CA ALA A 99 -3.02 -1.92 1.12
C ALA A 99 -3.36 -0.48 0.70
N ALA A 100 -2.32 0.28 0.37
CA ALA A 100 -2.46 1.57 -0.30
C ALA A 100 -3.12 1.40 -1.68
N ASP A 101 -3.84 2.43 -2.12
CA ASP A 101 -4.41 2.47 -3.47
C ASP A 101 -3.30 2.42 -4.53
N SER A 102 -3.64 1.92 -5.71
CA SER A 102 -2.68 1.71 -6.78
C SER A 102 -3.24 1.99 -8.15
N THR A 103 -2.38 2.45 -9.05
CA THR A 103 -2.62 2.43 -10.49
C THR A 103 -1.92 1.21 -11.08
N VAL A 104 -2.66 0.42 -11.85
CA VAL A 104 -2.13 -0.78 -12.50
C VAL A 104 -1.97 -0.52 -13.98
N THR A 105 -0.77 -0.81 -14.50
CA THR A 105 -0.45 -0.78 -15.92
C THR A 105 -0.44 -2.21 -16.47
N PHE A 106 -1.09 -2.41 -17.62
CA PHE A 106 -0.92 -3.65 -18.39
C PHE A 106 0.45 -3.62 -19.04
N ALA A 107 1.41 -4.37 -18.50
CA ALA A 107 2.83 -4.19 -18.81
C ALA A 107 3.25 -4.97 -20.06
N ASN A 108 2.92 -6.25 -20.13
CA ASN A 108 3.31 -7.12 -21.24
C ASN A 108 2.22 -8.14 -21.56
N GLN A 109 2.20 -8.56 -22.82
CA GLN A 109 1.47 -9.70 -23.31
C GLN A 109 2.35 -10.45 -24.31
N SER A 110 2.49 -11.75 -24.10
CA SER A 110 3.14 -12.66 -25.04
C SER A 110 2.18 -13.79 -25.34
N ALA A 111 1.84 -13.94 -26.61
CA ALA A 111 1.06 -15.06 -27.11
C ALA A 111 1.88 -15.77 -28.16
N THR A 112 1.90 -17.10 -28.08
CA THR A 112 2.51 -17.89 -29.14
C THR A 112 1.51 -18.10 -30.27
N SER A 113 1.99 -18.02 -31.52
CA SER A 113 1.22 -18.41 -32.70
C SER A 113 0.62 -19.82 -32.50
N PRO A 114 -0.63 -20.07 -32.93
CA PRO A 114 -1.48 -19.22 -33.78
C PRO A 114 -2.40 -18.25 -33.02
N PHE A 115 -2.45 -18.30 -31.70
CA PHE A 115 -3.50 -17.61 -30.94
C PHE A 115 -3.38 -16.08 -30.99
N GLN A 116 -4.52 -15.42 -31.17
CA GLN A 116 -4.67 -13.98 -30.99
C GLN A 116 -5.28 -13.73 -29.62
N VAL A 117 -4.66 -12.85 -28.83
CA VAL A 117 -5.10 -12.60 -27.45
C VAL A 117 -5.38 -11.12 -27.26
N ARG A 118 -6.50 -10.81 -26.61
CA ARG A 118 -6.89 -9.45 -26.23
C ARG A 118 -7.29 -9.45 -24.77
N VAL A 119 -6.91 -8.41 -24.05
CA VAL A 119 -7.38 -8.18 -22.68
C VAL A 119 -8.33 -7.00 -22.71
N LEU A 120 -9.51 -7.16 -22.17
CA LEU A 120 -10.54 -6.14 -22.10
C LEU A 120 -10.73 -5.69 -20.65
N ASP A 121 -10.90 -4.39 -20.46
CA ASP A 121 -11.41 -3.78 -19.23
C ASP A 121 -12.74 -3.11 -19.57
N ASN A 122 -13.83 -3.56 -18.95
CA ASN A 122 -15.19 -3.08 -19.22
C ASN A 122 -15.53 -3.03 -20.74
N GLY A 123 -15.05 -4.01 -21.50
CA GLY A 123 -15.23 -4.13 -22.96
C GLY A 123 -14.25 -3.31 -23.82
N ALA A 124 -13.38 -2.48 -23.23
CA ALA A 124 -12.35 -1.74 -23.94
C ALA A 124 -11.03 -2.53 -23.97
N ALA A 125 -10.44 -2.69 -25.16
CA ALA A 125 -9.18 -3.40 -25.30
C ALA A 125 -8.00 -2.63 -24.71
N LEU A 126 -7.26 -3.30 -23.84
CA LEU A 126 -6.03 -2.79 -23.25
C LEU A 126 -4.86 -2.98 -24.22
N THR A 127 -3.94 -2.02 -24.21
CA THR A 127 -2.69 -2.02 -24.98
C THR A 127 -1.51 -2.21 -24.02
N PRO A 128 -0.70 -3.26 -24.18
CA PRO A 128 0.50 -3.47 -23.36
C PRO A 128 1.42 -2.25 -23.35
N GLY A 129 1.98 -1.93 -22.18
CA GLY A 129 2.87 -0.80 -21.92
C GLY A 129 2.21 0.58 -21.94
N THR A 130 0.90 0.68 -22.21
CA THR A 130 0.20 1.97 -22.36
C THR A 130 -1.06 2.06 -21.51
N SER A 131 -1.89 1.01 -21.53
CA SER A 131 -3.16 1.04 -20.81
C SER A 131 -2.95 0.88 -19.31
N SER A 132 -3.68 1.69 -18.54
CA SER A 132 -3.70 1.63 -17.08
C SER A 132 -5.12 1.82 -16.56
N PHE A 133 -5.37 1.32 -15.35
CA PHE A 133 -6.61 1.47 -14.61
C PHE A 133 -6.31 1.70 -13.13
N ASP A 134 -7.25 2.34 -12.44
CA ASP A 134 -7.15 2.65 -11.01
C ASP A 134 -7.83 1.55 -10.18
N LEU A 135 -7.18 1.11 -9.12
CA LEU A 135 -7.72 0.17 -8.14
C LEU A 135 -8.13 0.85 -6.83
N SER A 136 -8.28 2.18 -6.82
CA SER A 136 -8.78 2.91 -5.67
C SER A 136 -10.19 2.46 -5.29
N GLY A 137 -10.44 2.31 -3.99
CA GLY A 137 -11.78 2.02 -3.48
C GLY A 137 -12.18 0.54 -3.48
N THR A 138 -11.35 -0.35 -2.94
CA THR A 138 -11.71 -1.68 -2.36
C THR A 138 -12.48 -2.72 -3.19
N GLU A 139 -12.93 -2.45 -4.42
CA GLU A 139 -13.53 -3.46 -5.29
C GLU A 139 -12.49 -4.05 -6.25
N ALA A 140 -12.69 -5.31 -6.65
CA ALA A 140 -11.84 -5.93 -7.66
C ALA A 140 -12.21 -5.43 -9.05
N ASN A 141 -11.22 -5.00 -9.82
CA ASN A 141 -11.43 -4.71 -11.23
C ASN A 141 -11.56 -6.01 -12.02
N HIS A 142 -12.48 -6.03 -12.97
CA HIS A 142 -12.78 -7.21 -13.79
C HIS A 142 -12.20 -7.03 -15.19
N LEU A 143 -11.34 -7.95 -15.57
CA LEU A 143 -10.73 -8.05 -16.88
C LEU A 143 -11.23 -9.32 -17.57
N VAL A 144 -11.40 -9.23 -18.89
CA VAL A 144 -11.77 -10.35 -19.74
C VAL A 144 -10.65 -10.64 -20.73
N PHE A 145 -10.15 -11.87 -20.72
CA PHE A 145 -9.13 -12.35 -21.64
C PHE A 145 -9.82 -13.06 -22.80
N GLU A 146 -9.81 -12.46 -23.98
CA GLU A 146 -10.28 -13.07 -25.22
C GLU A 146 -9.12 -13.79 -25.90
N ILE A 147 -9.30 -15.08 -26.19
CA ILE A 147 -8.35 -15.89 -26.94
C ILE A 147 -9.05 -16.38 -28.20
N THR A 148 -8.51 -16.04 -29.36
CA THR A 148 -9.10 -16.36 -30.66
C THR A 148 -8.15 -17.25 -31.46
N LEU A 149 -8.69 -18.34 -32.01
CA LEU A 149 -7.99 -19.15 -33.00
C LEU A 149 -8.25 -18.52 -34.39
N PRO A 150 -7.22 -18.16 -35.16
CA PRO A 150 -7.41 -17.57 -36.48
C PRO A 150 -8.24 -18.46 -37.40
N ALA A 151 -9.08 -17.84 -38.23
CA ALA A 151 -9.94 -18.56 -39.17
C ALA A 151 -9.16 -19.31 -40.27
N ASP A 152 -7.91 -18.90 -40.52
CA ASP A 152 -6.97 -19.51 -41.45
C ASP A 152 -6.03 -20.53 -40.79
N TYR A 153 -6.24 -20.87 -39.52
CA TYR A 153 -5.47 -21.89 -38.81
C TYR A 153 -5.45 -23.23 -39.56
N SER A 154 -4.26 -23.81 -39.68
CA SER A 154 -4.04 -25.16 -40.21
C SER A 154 -3.53 -26.09 -39.10
N ALA A 155 -3.99 -27.35 -39.09
CA ALA A 155 -3.53 -28.36 -38.12
C ALA A 155 -2.02 -28.70 -38.21
N THR A 156 -1.31 -28.14 -39.20
CA THR A 156 0.15 -28.20 -39.32
C THR A 156 0.88 -27.11 -38.53
N ASP A 157 0.17 -26.08 -38.07
CA ASP A 157 0.73 -25.01 -37.26
C ASP A 157 0.98 -25.54 -35.85
N ALA A 158 2.16 -25.26 -35.29
CA ALA A 158 2.51 -25.70 -33.95
C ALA A 158 1.53 -25.11 -32.93
N ALA A 159 0.71 -25.94 -32.29
CA ALA A 159 -0.14 -25.53 -31.19
C ALA A 159 0.71 -25.33 -29.93
N SER A 160 1.07 -24.08 -29.64
CA SER A 160 1.58 -23.72 -28.32
C SER A 160 0.42 -23.29 -27.43
N THR A 161 0.45 -23.70 -26.17
CA THR A 161 -0.62 -23.40 -25.19
C THR A 161 -0.24 -22.29 -24.22
N ASP A 162 0.97 -21.73 -24.35
CA ASP A 162 1.50 -20.77 -23.40
C ASP A 162 1.21 -19.35 -23.87
N ILE A 163 0.34 -18.68 -23.11
CA ILE A 163 0.06 -17.26 -23.19
C ILE A 163 0.43 -16.66 -21.85
N THR A 164 1.27 -15.64 -21.85
CA THR A 164 1.69 -14.93 -20.64
C THR A 164 1.33 -13.45 -20.72
N TRP A 165 1.05 -12.87 -19.57
CA TRP A 165 0.78 -11.45 -19.41
C TRP A 165 1.29 -11.00 -18.05
N SER A 166 1.59 -9.71 -17.94
CA SER A 166 1.99 -9.11 -16.68
C SER A 166 1.35 -7.76 -16.46
N PHE A 167 1.09 -7.48 -15.19
CA PHE A 167 0.61 -6.20 -14.70
C PHE A 167 1.63 -5.62 -13.74
N THR A 168 1.75 -4.30 -13.72
CA THR A 168 2.63 -3.60 -12.78
C THR A 168 1.80 -2.57 -12.03
N ALA A 169 1.81 -2.65 -10.70
CA ALA A 169 1.13 -1.71 -9.84
C ALA A 169 2.10 -0.66 -9.33
N GLU A 170 1.65 0.59 -9.27
CA GLU A 170 2.34 1.70 -8.61
C GLU A 170 1.44 2.27 -7.52
N ALA A 171 1.99 2.51 -6.33
CA ALA A 171 1.25 3.09 -5.22
C ALA A 171 0.87 4.54 -5.51
N THR A 172 -0.39 4.89 -5.32
CA THR A 172 -0.86 6.27 -5.40
C THR A 172 -0.56 6.99 -4.08
N GLN A 173 0.07 8.17 -4.15
CA GLN A 173 0.44 8.99 -2.99
C GLN A 173 -0.72 9.87 -2.50
#